data_AF-A0A3M2DBA4-F1
#
_entry.id   AF-A0A3M2DBA4-F1
#
_cell.length_a   1.000
_cell.length_b   1.000
_cell.length_c   1.000
_cell.angle_alpha   90.00
_cell.angle_beta   90.00
_cell.angle_gamma   90.00
#
_symmetry.space_group_name_H-M   'P 1'
#
loop_
_entity.id
_entity.type
_entity.pdbx_description
1 polymer ?
#
loop_
_entity_poly.entity_id
_entity_poly.type
_entity_poly.pdbx_seq_one_letter_code
_entity_poly.pdbx_strand_id
1 'polypeptide(L)'
;MLVVMTTVPKKEEGETLARKLVEEKLAACVQVLPQMKSFYFWQGEIQEDAEHLLLIKTLPEKYESLEKFIKENHSYTVPEIVAVPAEKVSESYLRWAIDYLLQKA
;
A
#
# COMPACT_ATOMS: atom_id res chain seq x y z
N MET A 1 -5.16 12.78 -4.11
CA MET A 1 -4.82 11.34 -4.10
C MET A 1 -3.64 11.15 -3.16
N LEU A 2 -3.57 10.01 -2.48
CA LEU A 2 -2.41 9.57 -1.71
C LEU A 2 -1.69 8.44 -2.45
N VAL A 3 -0.36 8.44 -2.36
CA VAL A 3 0.47 7.26 -2.61
C VAL A 3 0.90 6.73 -1.25
N VAL A 4 0.39 5.57 -0.87
CA VAL A 4 0.74 4.89 0.39
C VAL A 4 1.78 3.82 0.10
N MET A 5 2.83 3.78 0.92
CA MET A 5 3.95 2.85 0.85
C MET A 5 3.87 1.86 2.01
N THR A 6 4.10 0.58 1.72
CA THR A 6 4.32 -0.51 2.70
C THR A 6 5.27 -1.52 2.08
N THR A 7 6.01 -2.25 2.91
CA THR A 7 6.85 -3.38 2.47
C THR A 7 6.27 -4.69 2.93
N VAL A 8 6.54 -5.79 2.23
CA VAL A 8 6.17 -7.15 2.66
C VAL A 8 7.35 -8.11 2.45
N PRO A 9 7.50 -9.15 3.28
CA PRO A 9 8.64 -10.07 3.20
C PRO A 9 8.61 -11.00 1.98
N LYS A 10 7.44 -11.19 1.36
CA LYS A 10 7.25 -12.15 0.26
C LYS A 10 6.42 -11.56 -0.87
N LYS A 11 6.78 -11.91 -2.09
CA LYS A 11 6.06 -11.50 -3.30
C LYS A 11 4.59 -11.90 -3.25
N GLU A 12 4.30 -13.14 -2.86
CA GLU A 12 2.94 -13.69 -2.81
C GLU A 12 2.06 -12.95 -1.80
N GLU A 13 2.63 -12.52 -0.67
CA GLU A 13 1.95 -11.70 0.31
C GLU A 13 1.59 -10.33 -0.29
N GLY A 14 2.53 -9.70 -0.99
CA GLY A 14 2.31 -8.42 -1.66
C GLY A 14 1.25 -8.49 -2.75
N GLU A 15 1.29 -9.52 -3.59
CA GLU A 15 0.28 -9.73 -4.63
C GLU A 15 -1.10 -10.02 -4.06
N THR A 16 -1.17 -10.79 -2.96
CA THR A 16 -2.43 -11.08 -2.26
C THR A 16 -3.01 -9.82 -1.62
N LEU A 17 -2.19 -9.05 -0.89
CA LEU A 17 -2.61 -7.80 -0.26
C LEU A 17 -3.05 -6.78 -1.32
N ALA A 18 -2.29 -6.64 -2.40
CA ALA A 18 -2.61 -5.76 -3.52
C ALA A 18 -3.98 -6.09 -4.13
N ARG A 19 -4.25 -7.37 -4.39
CA ARG A 19 -5.53 -7.84 -4.94
C ARG A 19 -6.69 -7.50 -4.01
N LYS A 20 -6.56 -7.85 -2.72
CA LYS A 20 -7.60 -7.58 -1.73
C LYS A 20 -7.88 -6.09 -1.54
N LEU A 21 -6.85 -5.25 -1.48
CA LEU A 21 -7.02 -3.80 -1.35
C LEU A 21 -7.84 -3.19 -2.50
N VAL A 22 -7.65 -3.72 -3.71
CA VAL A 22 -8.43 -3.31 -4.89
C VAL A 22 -9.85 -3.86 -4.78
N GLU A 23 -10.02 -5.16 -4.56
CA GLU A 23 -11.33 -5.83 -4.43
C GLU A 23 -12.23 -5.18 -3.37
N GLU A 24 -11.67 -4.82 -2.21
CA GLU A 24 -12.35 -4.14 -1.09
C GLU A 24 -12.56 -2.63 -1.32
N LYS A 25 -12.19 -2.11 -2.51
CA LYS A 25 -12.26 -0.68 -2.87
C LYS A 25 -11.59 0.24 -1.84
N LEU A 26 -10.43 -0.20 -1.33
CA LEU A 26 -9.55 0.56 -0.45
C LEU A 26 -8.41 1.22 -1.24
N ALA A 27 -8.05 0.69 -2.40
CA ALA A 27 -7.10 1.25 -3.34
C ALA A 27 -7.60 1.15 -4.78
N ALA A 28 -7.36 2.16 -5.60
CA ALA A 28 -7.68 2.09 -7.02
C ALA A 28 -6.63 1.28 -7.78
N CYS A 29 -5.37 1.37 -7.37
CA CYS A 29 -4.25 0.67 -8.00
C CYS A 29 -3.18 0.36 -6.96
N VAL A 30 -2.54 -0.79 -7.08
CA VAL A 30 -1.36 -1.17 -6.30
C VAL A 30 -0.29 -1.67 -7.26
N GLN A 31 0.92 -1.15 -7.12
CA GLN A 31 2.10 -1.68 -7.81
C GLN A 31 2.94 -2.44 -6.80
N VAL A 32 3.28 -3.69 -7.11
CA VAL A 32 4.20 -4.52 -6.32
C VAL A 32 5.54 -4.51 -7.04
N LEU A 33 6.57 -3.97 -6.41
CA LEU A 33 7.90 -3.94 -7.00
C LEU A 33 8.59 -5.31 -6.88
N PRO A 34 9.56 -5.62 -7.77
CA PRO A 34 10.48 -6.74 -7.56
C PRO A 34 11.18 -6.65 -6.21
N GLN A 35 11.83 -7.75 -5.82
CA GLN A 35 12.55 -7.83 -4.55
C GLN A 35 13.58 -6.70 -4.43
N MET A 36 13.60 -6.08 -3.26
CA MET A 36 14.55 -5.06 -2.83
C MET A 36 15.14 -5.44 -1.47
N LYS A 37 16.06 -4.62 -0.94
CA LYS A 37 16.62 -4.78 0.41
C LYS A 37 16.23 -3.59 1.28
N SER A 38 15.77 -3.88 2.48
CA SER A 38 15.55 -2.90 3.53
C SER A 38 16.62 -3.03 4.60
N PHE A 39 17.13 -1.89 5.05
CA PHE A 39 18.12 -1.80 6.12
C PHE A 39 17.52 -0.96 7.24
N TYR A 40 17.47 -1.51 8.45
CA TYR A 40 16.87 -0.85 9.60
C TYR A 40 17.53 -1.31 10.90
N PHE A 41 17.32 -0.57 11.99
CA PHE A 41 17.86 -0.93 13.30
C PHE A 41 16.79 -1.64 14.14
N TRP A 42 17.11 -2.82 14.64
CA TRP A 42 16.21 -3.59 15.50
C TRP A 42 17.00 -4.46 16.48
N GLN A 43 16.53 -4.52 17.73
CA GLN A 43 17.12 -5.33 18.81
C GLN A 43 18.64 -5.13 19.01
N GLY A 44 19.14 -3.91 18.81
CA GLY A 44 20.55 -3.59 19.04
C GLY A 44 21.45 -3.77 17.81
N GLU A 45 20.91 -4.24 16.70
CA GLU A 45 21.68 -4.57 15.50
C GLU A 45 21.06 -3.95 14.24
N ILE A 46 21.88 -3.77 13.21
CA ILE A 46 21.40 -3.42 11.87
C ILE A 46 20.91 -4.70 11.20
N GLN A 47 19.64 -4.69 10.80
CA GLN A 47 19.01 -5.76 10.04
C GLN A 47 19.10 -5.46 8.54
N GLU A 48 19.08 -6.53 7.76
CA GLU A 48 19.01 -6.52 6.31
C GLU A 48 18.00 -7.58 5.87
N ASP A 49 16.85 -7.13 5.35
CA ASP A 49 15.79 -8.04 4.90
C ASP A 49 15.50 -7.86 3.41
N ALA A 50 15.20 -8.98 2.76
CA ALA A 50 14.66 -8.99 1.40
C ALA A 50 13.15 -8.74 1.45
N GLU A 51 12.68 -7.73 0.74
CA GLU A 51 11.29 -7.28 0.80
C GLU A 51 10.76 -6.85 -0.56
N HIS A 52 9.45 -6.62 -0.62
CA HIS A 52 8.75 -6.05 -1.78
C HIS A 52 8.03 -4.77 -1.37
N LEU A 53 8.33 -3.67 -2.05
CA LEU A 53 7.64 -2.39 -1.86
C LEU A 53 6.30 -2.40 -2.61
N LEU A 54 5.24 -2.00 -1.92
CA LEU A 54 3.93 -1.72 -2.50
C LEU A 54 3.73 -0.22 -2.60
N LEU A 55 3.31 0.24 -3.80
CA LEU A 55 2.90 1.63 -4.03
C LEU A 55 1.40 1.68 -4.29
N ILE A 56 0.64 2.04 -3.26
CA ILE A 56 -0.82 1.95 -3.21
C ILE A 56 -1.44 3.33 -3.50
N LYS A 57 -2.33 3.43 -4.50
CA LYS A 57 -2.98 4.69 -4.90
C LYS A 57 -4.39 4.70 -4.36
N THR A 58 -4.68 5.65 -3.48
CA THR A 58 -5.99 5.78 -2.84
C THR A 58 -6.42 7.24 -2.68
N LEU A 59 -7.65 7.43 -2.19
CA LEU A 59 -8.17 8.74 -1.82
C LEU A 59 -7.92 9.03 -0.34
N PRO A 60 -7.75 10.30 0.07
CA PRO A 60 -7.55 10.66 1.47
C PRO A 60 -8.62 10.07 2.41
N GLU A 61 -9.88 10.08 2.02
CA GLU A 61 -11.01 9.55 2.79
C GLU A 61 -10.99 8.02 2.98
N LYS A 62 -10.17 7.29 2.22
CA LYS A 62 -10.01 5.83 2.33
C LYS A 62 -8.82 5.43 3.22
N TYR A 63 -7.98 6.40 3.63
CA TYR A 63 -6.72 6.11 4.31
C TYR A 63 -6.90 5.29 5.58
N GLU A 64 -7.79 5.72 6.49
CA GLU A 64 -8.00 5.02 7.77
C GLU A 64 -8.43 3.56 7.59
N SER A 65 -9.34 3.31 6.64
CA SER A 65 -9.79 1.95 6.31
C SER A 65 -8.68 1.12 5.67
N LEU A 66 -7.88 1.73 4.79
CA LEU A 66 -6.73 1.09 4.16
C LEU A 66 -5.65 0.75 5.19
N GLU A 67 -5.29 1.67 6.08
CA GLU A 67 -4.29 1.46 7.12
C GLU A 67 -4.71 0.31 8.04
N LYS A 68 -5.96 0.34 8.51
CA LYS A 68 -6.53 -0.74 9.31
C LYS A 68 -6.46 -2.08 8.59
N PHE A 69 -6.88 -2.11 7.32
CA PHE A 69 -6.87 -3.33 6.52
C PHE A 69 -5.48 -3.91 6.34
N ILE A 70 -4.48 -3.06 6.07
CA ILE A 70 -3.08 -3.49 5.97
C ILE A 70 -2.65 -4.10 7.30
N LYS A 71 -2.85 -3.42 8.43
CA LYS A 71 -2.47 -3.94 9.77
C LYS A 71 -3.10 -5.30 10.08
N GLU A 72 -4.35 -5.52 9.68
CA GLU A 72 -5.06 -6.78 9.91
C GLU A 72 -4.62 -7.93 8.97
N ASN A 73 -3.98 -7.61 7.84
CA ASN A 73 -3.60 -8.56 6.79
C ASN A 73 -2.09 -8.63 6.53
N HIS A 74 -1.27 -8.14 7.45
CA HIS A 74 0.19 -8.11 7.31
C HIS A 74 0.87 -9.11 8.25
N SER A 75 1.97 -9.71 7.79
CA SER A 75 2.82 -10.59 8.61
C SER A 75 3.62 -9.88 9.71
N TYR A 76 3.89 -8.58 9.59
CA TYR A 76 4.65 -7.81 10.57
C TYR A 76 3.76 -7.22 11.64
N THR A 77 4.27 -7.15 12.87
CA THR A 77 3.56 -6.53 13.99
C THR A 77 3.46 -5.00 13.82
N VAL A 78 4.47 -4.39 13.21
CA VAL A 78 4.53 -2.95 12.93
C VAL A 78 4.90 -2.77 11.46
N PRO A 79 3.94 -2.87 10.53
CA PRO A 79 4.23 -2.68 9.11
C PRO A 79 4.53 -1.20 8.82
N GLU A 80 5.42 -0.94 7.86
CA GLU A 80 5.60 0.40 7.30
C GLU A 80 4.30 0.83 6.61
N ILE A 81 3.71 1.96 7.01
CA ILE A 81 2.56 2.55 6.29
C ILE A 81 2.78 4.06 6.23
N VAL A 82 3.27 4.54 5.08
CA VAL A 82 3.60 5.96 4.89
C VAL A 82 2.81 6.53 3.72
N ALA A 83 2.02 7.57 3.97
CA ALA A 83 1.23 8.24 2.94
C ALA A 83 1.90 9.54 2.47
N VAL A 84 2.09 9.67 1.16
CA VAL A 84 2.58 10.89 0.51
C VAL A 84 1.46 11.50 -0.35
N PRO A 85 1.13 12.79 -0.19
CA PRO A 85 0.15 13.44 -1.05
C PRO A 85 0.72 13.65 -2.45
N ALA A 86 -0.02 13.23 -3.47
CA ALA A 86 0.32 13.57 -4.85
C ALA A 86 -0.15 15.00 -5.17
N GLU A 87 0.79 15.93 -5.36
CA GLU A 87 0.49 17.34 -5.68
C GLU A 87 -0.25 17.50 -7.02
N LYS A 88 0.10 16.66 -8.01
CA LYS A 88 -0.50 16.66 -9.34
C LYS A 88 -0.83 15.24 -9.76
N VAL A 89 -2.05 15.07 -10.27
CA VAL A 89 -2.55 13.82 -10.85
C VAL A 89 -3.29 14.19 -12.13
N SER A 90 -3.13 13.41 -13.19
CA SER A 90 -3.91 13.66 -14.41
C SER A 90 -5.40 13.51 -14.12
N GLU A 91 -6.21 14.42 -14.65
CA GLU A 91 -7.64 14.49 -14.36
C GLU A 91 -8.37 13.19 -14.68
N SER A 92 -8.06 12.58 -15.84
CA SER A 92 -8.65 11.32 -16.27
C SER A 92 -8.31 10.15 -15.33
N TYR A 93 -7.08 10.08 -14.82
CA TYR A 93 -6.66 9.04 -13.89
C TYR A 93 -7.30 9.21 -12.51
N LEU A 94 -7.34 10.46 -12.01
CA LEU A 94 -8.01 10.76 -10.75
C LEU A 94 -9.49 10.44 -10.81
N ARG A 95 -10.16 10.81 -11.92
CA ARG A 95 -11.58 10.52 -12.13
C ARG A 95 -11.86 9.02 -12.13
N TRP A 96 -11.07 8.23 -12.87
CA TRP A 96 -11.19 6.77 -12.84
C TRP A 96 -11.03 6.21 -11.42
N ALA A 97 -10.04 6.68 -10.65
CA ALA A 97 -9.82 6.23 -9.29
C ALA A 97 -11.01 6.58 -8.37
N ILE A 98 -11.56 7.79 -8.49
CA ILE A 98 -12.74 8.23 -7.74
C ILE A 98 -13.96 7.38 -8.10
N ASP A 99 -14.24 7.23 -9.39
CA ASP A 99 -15.39 6.48 -9.88
C ASP A 99 -15.33 5.03 -9.36
N TYR A 100 -14.16 4.40 -9.38
CA TYR A 100 -14.00 3.04 -8.85
C TYR A 100 -14.19 2.97 -7.32
N LEU A 101 -13.55 3.87 -6.57
CA LEU A 101 -13.50 3.80 -5.10
C LEU A 101 -14.80 4.23 -4.41
N LEU A 102 -15.62 5.05 -5.09
CA LEU A 102 -16.88 5.57 -4.56
C LEU A 102 -18.13 4.90 -5.17
N GLN A 103 -17.98 3.98 -6.12
CA GLN A 103 -19.09 3.15 -6.59
C GLN A 103 -19.75 2.43 -5.40
N LYS A 104 -21.03 2.75 -5.16
CA LYS A 104 -21.87 1.98 -4.21
C LYS A 104 -22.00 0.55 -4.71
N ALA A 105 -21.88 -0.40 -3.78
CA ALA A 105 -22.18 -1.81 -4.04
C ALA A 105 -23.66 -2.00 -4.37
#